data_AF-A0AAD9M1S2-F1
#
_entry.id   AF-A0AAD9M1S2-F1
#
_cell.length_a   1.000
_cell.length_b   1.000
_cell.length_c   1.000
_cell.angle_alpha   90.00
_cell.angle_beta   90.00
_cell.angle_gamma   90.00
#
_symmetry.space_group_name_H-M   'P 1'
#
loop_
_entity.id
_entity.type
_entity.pdbx_description
1 polymer ?
#
loop_
_entity_poly.entity_id
_entity_poly.type
_entity_poly.pdbx_seq_one_letter_code
_entity_poly.pdbx_strand_id
1 'polypeptide(L)'
;MATRHHHTTSGGISNRRAARNAAFQDKIRQMRLPLAPLVQMSTGAVHPAFPATLLNFWLLTEDQLDDLARFYHQRSPSPWSGQYPCPITWQSGLSLEEKRRKIGKFIGLR
;
A
#
# COMPACT_ATOMS: atom_id res chain seq x y z
N MET A 1 7.73 54.42 -5.58
CA MET A 1 6.39 53.80 -5.59
C MET A 1 6.52 52.44 -6.26
N ALA A 2 6.31 51.35 -5.53
CA ALA A 2 6.67 49.99 -5.94
C ALA A 2 5.55 49.33 -6.77
N THR A 3 5.91 48.82 -7.94
CA THR A 3 5.05 48.09 -8.88
C THR A 3 4.78 46.68 -8.36
N ARG A 4 3.50 46.35 -8.20
CA ARG A 4 3.03 45.06 -7.66
C ARG A 4 2.99 44.03 -8.81
N HIS A 5 3.97 43.14 -8.86
CA HIS A 5 3.99 42.02 -9.82
C HIS A 5 3.05 40.90 -9.38
N HIS A 6 1.87 40.80 -10.02
CA HIS A 6 0.99 39.65 -9.89
C HIS A 6 1.65 38.41 -10.51
N HIS A 7 2.08 37.48 -9.66
CA HIS A 7 2.52 36.16 -10.10
C HIS A 7 1.28 35.29 -10.30
N THR A 8 0.79 35.18 -11.53
CA THR A 8 -0.18 34.15 -11.89
C THR A 8 0.51 32.80 -11.85
N THR A 9 0.22 32.02 -10.82
CA THR A 9 0.70 30.65 -10.65
C THR A 9 0.24 29.83 -11.86
N SER A 10 1.19 29.46 -12.71
CA SER A 10 0.98 28.56 -13.84
C SER A 10 0.68 27.16 -13.29
N GLY A 11 -0.60 26.93 -12.95
CA GLY A 11 -1.16 25.60 -12.77
C GLY A 11 -1.11 24.88 -14.12
N GLY A 12 0.03 24.25 -14.37
CA GLY A 12 0.45 23.70 -15.65
C GLY A 12 -0.57 22.76 -16.28
N ILE A 13 -0.50 22.66 -17.60
CA ILE A 13 -1.37 21.91 -18.53
C ILE A 13 -1.78 20.51 -18.00
N SER A 14 -0.92 19.85 -17.22
CA SER A 14 -1.18 18.56 -16.55
C SER A 14 -2.39 18.58 -15.62
N ASN A 15 -2.59 19.66 -14.85
CA ASN A 15 -3.70 19.74 -13.89
C ASN A 15 -5.05 19.90 -14.62
N ARG A 16 -5.05 20.66 -15.74
CA ARG A 16 -6.22 20.79 -16.62
C ARG A 16 -6.57 19.49 -17.33
N ARG A 17 -5.57 18.71 -17.76
CA ARG A 17 -5.79 17.42 -18.44
C ARG A 17 -6.30 16.35 -17.46
N ALA A 18 -5.76 16.31 -16.24
CA ALA A 18 -6.24 15.42 -15.18
C ALA A 18 -7.69 15.74 -14.75
N ALA A 19 -8.04 17.03 -14.64
CA ALA A 19 -9.40 17.46 -14.27
C ALA A 19 -10.47 17.06 -15.32
N ARG A 20 -10.07 16.79 -16.57
CA ARG A 20 -10.97 16.44 -17.68
C ARG A 20 -11.09 14.95 -17.95
N ASN A 21 -10.30 14.11 -17.29
CA ASN A 21 -10.33 12.65 -17.50
C ASN A 21 -11.00 11.96 -16.31
N ALA A 22 -12.27 11.58 -16.49
CA ALA A 22 -13.06 10.90 -15.47
C ALA A 22 -12.41 9.58 -15.00
N ALA A 23 -11.90 8.76 -15.93
CA ALA A 23 -11.25 7.50 -15.60
C ALA A 23 -9.98 7.70 -14.73
N PHE A 24 -9.21 8.75 -15.01
CA PHE A 24 -8.06 9.11 -14.16
C PHE A 24 -8.50 9.51 -12.75
N GLN A 25 -9.54 10.34 -12.62
CA GLN A 25 -10.06 10.75 -11.32
C GLN A 25 -10.62 9.57 -10.52
N ASP A 26 -11.33 8.65 -11.18
CA ASP A 26 -11.84 7.44 -10.57
C ASP A 26 -10.70 6.53 -10.10
N LYS A 27 -9.62 6.42 -10.89
CA LYS A 27 -8.43 5.68 -10.47
C LYS A 27 -7.75 6.32 -9.27
N ILE A 28 -7.59 7.65 -9.25
CA ILE A 28 -7.05 8.36 -8.08
C ILE A 28 -7.94 8.15 -6.85
N ARG A 29 -9.27 8.19 -7.00
CA ARG A 29 -10.21 7.89 -5.91
C ARG A 29 -10.02 6.46 -5.39
N GLN A 30 -9.87 5.48 -6.29
CA GLN A 30 -9.58 4.09 -5.93
C GLN A 30 -8.24 3.96 -5.18
N MET A 31 -7.20 4.62 -5.67
CA MET A 31 -5.86 4.60 -5.04
C MET A 31 -5.85 5.22 -3.64
N ARG A 32 -6.79 6.12 -3.34
CA ARG A 32 -6.96 6.75 -2.03
C ARG A 32 -7.81 5.95 -1.04
N LEU A 33 -8.36 4.79 -1.43
CA LEU A 33 -9.15 3.95 -0.52
C LEU A 33 -8.28 3.56 0.70
N PRO A 34 -8.74 3.86 1.93
CA PRO A 34 -8.01 3.53 3.14
C PRO A 34 -8.03 2.03 3.39
N LEU A 35 -6.96 1.50 3.96
CA LEU A 35 -6.85 0.11 4.39
C LEU A 35 -6.85 0.05 5.93
N ALA A 36 -7.64 -0.86 6.48
CA ALA A 36 -7.66 -1.10 7.93
C ALA A 36 -6.37 -1.81 8.35
N PRO A 37 -5.72 -1.38 9.44
CA PRO A 37 -4.49 -2.02 9.92
C PRO A 37 -4.77 -3.43 10.42
N LEU A 38 -3.86 -4.36 10.10
CA LEU A 38 -3.83 -5.69 10.69
C LEU A 38 -2.92 -5.69 11.92
N VAL A 39 -3.31 -6.42 12.97
CA VAL A 39 -2.51 -6.59 14.19
C VAL A 39 -1.79 -7.92 14.19
N GLN A 40 -0.60 -7.97 14.78
CA GLN A 40 0.15 -9.19 15.00
C GLN A 40 -0.51 -10.03 16.10
N MET A 41 -0.69 -11.33 15.87
CA MET A 41 -1.42 -12.21 16.80
C MET A 41 -0.78 -12.33 18.18
N SER A 42 0.55 -12.29 18.27
CA SER A 42 1.26 -12.48 19.55
C SER A 42 1.41 -11.21 20.38
N THR A 43 1.41 -10.02 19.77
CA THR A 43 1.71 -8.75 20.47
C THR A 43 0.59 -7.72 20.36
N GLY A 44 -0.34 -7.89 19.43
CA GLY A 44 -1.34 -6.87 19.08
C GLY A 44 -0.78 -5.66 18.34
N ALA A 45 0.53 -5.63 18.03
CA ALA A 45 1.17 -4.50 17.37
C ALA A 45 0.86 -4.46 15.86
N VAL A 46 0.94 -3.27 15.27
CA VAL A 46 0.82 -3.07 13.81
C VAL A 46 2.22 -2.83 13.23
N HIS A 47 2.51 -3.43 12.08
CA HIS A 47 3.78 -3.20 11.39
C HIS A 47 3.89 -1.72 10.96
N PRO A 48 5.01 -1.02 11.18
CA PRO A 48 5.15 0.41 10.86
C PRO A 48 5.01 0.72 9.36
N ALA A 49 5.35 -0.23 8.48
CA ALA A 49 5.16 -0.11 7.03
C ALA A 49 3.82 -0.68 6.54
N PHE A 50 2.86 -0.98 7.42
CA PHE A 50 1.53 -1.42 6.98
C PHE A 50 0.89 -0.33 6.10
N PRO A 51 0.40 -0.66 4.89
CA PRO A 51 -0.06 0.36 3.95
C PRO A 51 -1.36 1.00 4.43
N ALA A 52 -1.37 2.33 4.56
CA ALA A 52 -2.56 3.08 4.98
C ALA A 52 -3.62 3.20 3.87
N THR A 53 -3.23 3.09 2.60
CA THR A 53 -4.11 3.19 1.43
C THR A 53 -3.72 2.17 0.36
N LEU A 54 -4.61 1.96 -0.61
CA LEU A 54 -4.32 1.11 -1.76
C LEU A 54 -3.10 1.59 -2.55
N LEU A 55 -2.88 2.91 -2.70
CA LEU A 55 -1.66 3.45 -3.30
C LEU A 55 -0.42 3.05 -2.51
N ASN A 56 -0.43 3.21 -1.19
CA ASN A 56 0.71 2.86 -0.35
C ASN A 56 1.06 1.37 -0.48
N PHE A 57 0.07 0.50 -0.62
CA PHE A 57 0.29 -0.93 -0.87
C PHE A 57 1.03 -1.18 -2.18
N TRP A 58 0.64 -0.51 -3.27
CA TRP A 58 1.32 -0.66 -4.58
C TRP A 58 2.76 -0.14 -4.56
N LEU A 59 3.07 0.82 -3.68
CA LEU A 59 4.39 1.41 -3.51
C LEU A 59 5.31 0.63 -2.55
N LEU A 60 4.84 -0.46 -1.93
CA LEU A 60 5.69 -1.29 -1.07
C LEU A 60 6.86 -1.87 -1.86
N THR A 61 8.06 -1.76 -1.27
CA THR A 61 9.28 -2.36 -1.80
C THR A 61 9.33 -3.86 -1.51
N GLU A 62 10.26 -4.55 -2.17
CA GLU A 62 10.48 -5.96 -1.93
C GLU A 62 10.83 -6.27 -0.47
N ASP A 63 11.73 -5.48 0.13
CA ASP A 63 12.15 -5.63 1.52
C ASP A 63 10.98 -5.40 2.49
N GLN A 64 10.14 -4.40 2.22
CA GLN A 64 8.97 -4.12 3.05
C GLN A 64 7.95 -5.27 3.00
N LEU A 65 7.75 -5.90 1.84
CA LEU A 65 6.86 -7.06 1.71
C LEU A 65 7.42 -8.27 2.47
N ASP A 66 8.73 -8.50 2.37
CA ASP A 66 9.43 -9.56 3.08
C ASP A 66 9.40 -9.38 4.60
N ASP A 67 9.52 -8.13 5.06
CA ASP A 67 9.43 -7.75 6.47
C ASP A 67 8.01 -7.89 7.01
N LEU A 68 6.99 -7.47 6.25
CA LEU A 68 5.59 -7.70 6.58
C LEU A 68 5.30 -9.20 6.74
N ALA A 69 5.75 -10.03 5.81
CA ALA A 69 5.57 -11.47 5.88
C ALA A 69 6.25 -12.09 7.11
N ARG A 70 7.43 -11.59 7.50
CA ARG A 70 8.13 -12.05 8.71
C ARG A 70 7.40 -11.61 9.98
N PHE A 71 7.03 -10.34 10.07
CA PHE A 71 6.33 -9.75 11.22
C PHE A 71 5.01 -10.46 11.52
N TYR A 72 4.23 -10.79 10.49
CA TYR A 72 2.97 -11.52 10.65
C TYR A 72 3.12 -13.05 10.64
N HIS A 73 4.31 -13.59 10.93
CA HIS A 73 4.58 -15.02 11.03
C HIS A 73 4.27 -15.84 9.76
N GLN A 74 4.19 -15.20 8.58
CA GLN A 74 3.90 -15.86 7.32
C GLN A 74 5.17 -16.37 6.61
N ARG A 75 6.32 -15.74 6.89
CA ARG A 75 7.64 -16.13 6.35
C ARG A 75 8.38 -17.16 7.18
N SER A 76 8.30 -17.03 8.49
CA SER A 76 8.89 -17.97 9.45
C SER A 76 7.73 -18.55 10.26
N PRO A 77 7.19 -19.71 9.86
CA PRO A 77 6.01 -20.29 10.49
C PRO A 77 6.20 -20.47 12.00
N SER A 78 5.13 -20.22 12.74
CA SER A 78 5.04 -20.32 14.19
C SER A 78 3.63 -20.78 14.59
N PRO A 79 3.36 -21.05 15.87
CA PRO A 79 1.99 -21.37 16.33
C PRO A 79 0.93 -20.32 15.97
N TRP A 80 1.34 -19.08 15.69
CA TRP A 80 0.45 -17.96 15.33
C TRP A 80 0.09 -17.89 13.85
N SER A 81 0.85 -18.55 12.98
CA SER A 81 0.74 -18.37 11.52
C SER A 81 -0.65 -18.68 10.97
N GLY A 82 -1.29 -19.72 11.50
CA GLY A 82 -2.63 -20.16 11.10
C GLY A 82 -3.78 -19.41 11.78
N GLN A 83 -3.49 -18.48 12.70
CA GLN A 83 -4.52 -17.74 13.44
C GLN A 83 -4.93 -16.44 12.73
N TYR A 84 -4.21 -16.05 11.69
CA TYR A 84 -4.60 -14.91 10.86
C TYR A 84 -5.79 -15.26 9.96
N PRO A 85 -6.63 -14.27 9.56
CA PRO A 85 -7.85 -14.55 8.79
C PRO A 85 -7.62 -15.21 7.42
N CYS A 86 -6.50 -14.90 6.76
CA CYS A 86 -6.17 -15.46 5.45
C CYS A 86 -4.69 -15.84 5.38
N PRO A 87 -4.27 -16.94 6.04
CA PRO A 87 -2.87 -17.31 6.10
C PRO A 87 -2.31 -17.61 4.71
N ILE A 88 -1.03 -17.31 4.51
CA ILE A 88 -0.31 -17.49 3.26
C ILE A 88 1.01 -18.24 3.51
N THR A 89 1.51 -18.90 2.47
CA THR A 89 2.85 -19.48 2.47
C THR A 89 3.84 -18.50 1.86
N TRP A 90 4.98 -18.25 2.51
CA TRP A 90 6.09 -17.51 1.94
C TRP A 90 7.23 -18.46 1.59
N GLN A 91 7.76 -18.36 0.37
CA GLN A 91 8.88 -19.18 -0.09
C GLN A 91 10.03 -18.26 -0.50
N SER A 92 11.26 -18.80 -0.50
CA SER A 92 12.42 -18.10 -1.06
C SER A 92 12.29 -17.98 -2.58
N GLY A 93 12.79 -16.89 -3.16
CA GLY A 93 12.85 -16.70 -4.61
C GLY A 93 11.56 -16.20 -5.28
N LEU A 94 10.56 -15.78 -4.50
CA LEU A 94 9.36 -15.13 -5.04
C LEU A 94 9.73 -13.79 -5.70
N SER A 95 9.14 -13.52 -6.87
CA SER A 95 9.21 -12.21 -7.52
C SER A 95 8.44 -11.15 -6.73
N LEU A 96 8.73 -9.87 -6.99
CA LEU A 96 8.02 -8.74 -6.39
C LEU A 96 6.49 -8.83 -6.58
N GLU A 97 6.04 -9.25 -7.76
CA GLU A 97 4.61 -9.39 -8.07
C GLU A 97 3.96 -10.51 -7.25
N GLU A 98 4.62 -11.66 -7.11
CA GLU A 98 4.12 -12.76 -6.29
C GLU A 98 4.07 -12.41 -4.80
N LYS A 99 5.10 -11.72 -4.30
CA LYS A 99 5.13 -11.18 -2.93
C LYS A 99 3.96 -10.23 -2.71
N ARG A 100 3.74 -9.29 -3.62
CA ARG A 100 2.62 -8.33 -3.56
C ARG A 100 1.28 -9.05 -3.61
N ARG A 101 1.08 -10.01 -4.51
CA ARG A 101 -0.15 -10.80 -4.61
C ARG A 101 -0.45 -11.57 -3.33
N LYS A 102 0.56 -12.20 -2.73
CA LYS A 102 0.41 -12.92 -1.46
C LYS A 102 0.06 -11.99 -0.30
N ILE A 103 0.76 -10.87 -0.13
CA ILE A 103 0.43 -9.87 0.91
C ILE A 103 -0.95 -9.27 0.67
N GLY A 104 -1.29 -8.95 -0.58
CA GLY A 104 -2.62 -8.45 -0.94
C GLY A 104 -3.71 -9.40 -0.47
N LYS A 105 -3.60 -10.69 -0.80
CA LYS A 105 -4.53 -11.73 -0.32
C LYS A 105 -4.58 -11.79 1.22
N PHE A 106 -3.41 -11.76 1.87
CA PHE A 106 -3.28 -11.84 3.33
C PHE A 106 -4.02 -10.70 4.05
N ILE A 107 -3.96 -9.48 3.52
CA ILE A 107 -4.63 -8.30 4.08
C ILE A 107 -6.05 -8.07 3.53
N GLY A 108 -6.59 -9.01 2.75
CA GLY A 108 -7.97 -9.00 2.29
C GLY A 108 -8.23 -8.29 0.95
N LEU A 109 -7.20 -7.99 0.17
CA LEU A 109 -7.35 -7.48 -1.20
C LEU A 109 -7.67 -8.64 -2.16
N ARG A 110 -8.55 -8.38 -3.12
CA ARG A 110 -8.99 -9.30 -4.18
C ARG A 110 -8.65 -8.74 -5.55
#